data_AF-A0A6N2RYZ9-F1
#
_entry.id   AF-A0A6N2RYZ9-F1
#
_cell.length_a   1.000
_cell.length_b   1.000
_cell.length_c   1.000
_cell.angle_alpha   90.00
_cell.angle_beta   90.00
_cell.angle_gamma   90.00
#
_symmetry.space_group_name_H-M   'P 1'
#
loop_
_entity.id
_entity.type
_entity.pdbx_description
1 polymer ?
#
loop_
_entity_poly.entity_id
_entity_poly.type
_entity_poly.pdbx_seq_one_letter_code
_entity_poly.pdbx_strand_id
1 'polypeptide(L)'
;MNNDLMAWCVYEKYFRFRKEEYTEHDLKNLEIVAQTIISLIEQKDGSAFEFIVFAIVNIYKKKRDIDSYKKIIDWLDRLNIELLDKEVKSFQNNSGRFIEIQSRKEEYYSIKTKSLLSLEKYAECINCCELAEKDIDKFHYDNDIWIGGRKYYSYGKLGDTDIALAGLKELVGKKNHWSLLFEIAQIYSIKKQREDALDYAYRALLTRDQDKMKIKVLYFVAENLERLEEKNLAKAHYCYYKKIREENGWGIPTRLLEYMKKICNYEIEASELQNIWLKKVKDRSNVYEGKVSYIMPNKKNGFIHYQNGSIFFRVNEVFAKCKIKEGTNVSFIIGNSFDIKKNKKTKIAEYVEVI
;
A
#
# COMPACT_ATOMS: atom_id res chain seq x y z
N MET A 1 -2.44 6.95 47.24
CA MET A 1 -2.50 7.86 46.08
C MET A 1 -3.14 7.07 44.94
N ASN A 2 -4.13 7.62 44.25
CA ASN A 2 -4.79 6.89 43.15
C ASN A 2 -3.83 6.82 41.96
N ASN A 3 -3.17 5.67 41.76
CA ASN A 3 -2.17 5.48 40.69
C ASN A 3 -2.76 5.74 39.30
N ASP A 4 -4.05 5.46 39.09
CA ASP A 4 -4.73 5.72 37.81
C ASP A 4 -4.84 7.23 37.55
N LEU A 5 -5.18 8.05 38.57
CA LEU A 5 -5.22 9.50 38.43
C LEU A 5 -3.82 10.08 38.17
N MET A 6 -2.79 9.58 38.85
CA MET A 6 -1.40 9.97 38.60
C MET A 6 -1.01 9.65 37.15
N ALA A 7 -1.36 8.47 36.65
CA ALA A 7 -1.07 8.07 35.28
C ALA A 7 -1.72 8.99 34.25
N TRP A 8 -2.97 9.41 34.49
CA TRP A 8 -3.63 10.42 33.66
C TRP A 8 -2.93 11.78 33.71
N CYS A 9 -2.51 12.25 34.88
CA CYS A 9 -1.72 13.49 34.99
C CYS A 9 -0.39 13.40 34.22
N VAL A 10 0.28 12.25 34.24
CA VAL A 10 1.50 12.02 33.46
C VAL A 10 1.20 11.97 31.96
N TYR A 11 0.13 11.29 31.55
CA TYR A 11 -0.33 11.27 30.17
C TYR A 11 -0.57 12.69 29.65
N GLU A 12 -1.31 13.50 30.39
CA GLU A 12 -1.61 14.90 30.07
C GLU A 12 -0.35 15.75 29.91
N LYS A 13 0.60 15.62 30.85
CA LYS A 13 1.83 16.42 30.87
C LYS A 13 2.82 16.04 29.77
N TYR A 14 2.99 14.75 29.49
CA TYR A 14 4.09 14.24 28.66
C TYR A 14 3.67 13.66 27.31
N PHE A 15 2.41 13.24 27.15
CA PHE A 15 1.98 12.44 25.99
C PHE A 15 0.83 13.06 25.19
N ARG A 16 -0.06 13.85 25.83
CA ARG A 16 -1.20 14.50 25.14
C ARG A 16 -0.75 15.43 24.02
N PHE A 17 0.26 16.24 24.29
CA PHE A 17 0.82 17.17 23.31
C PHE A 17 2.12 16.61 22.74
N ARG A 18 2.08 16.22 21.46
CA ARG A 18 3.22 15.64 20.77
C ARG A 18 4.09 16.73 20.17
N LYS A 19 5.40 16.67 20.43
CA LYS A 19 6.39 17.45 19.68
C LYS A 19 6.38 17.02 18.21
N GLU A 20 6.75 17.94 17.32
CA GLU A 20 6.96 17.64 15.90
C GLU A 20 8.11 16.64 15.73
N GLU A 21 9.22 16.90 16.43
CA GLU A 21 10.43 16.09 16.44
C GLU A 21 10.85 15.72 17.88
N TYR A 22 11.49 14.55 18.01
CA TYR A 22 12.03 14.05 19.27
C TYR A 22 13.49 13.66 19.09
N THR A 23 14.37 14.18 19.95
CA THR A 23 15.75 13.71 20.03
C THR A 23 15.80 12.30 20.61
N GLU A 24 16.92 11.59 20.44
CA GLU A 24 17.11 10.28 21.10
C GLU A 24 17.01 10.37 22.62
N HIS A 25 17.50 11.47 23.20
CA HIS A 25 17.41 11.73 24.64
C HIS A 25 15.95 11.93 25.09
N ASP A 26 15.17 12.72 24.34
CA ASP A 26 13.73 12.90 24.62
C ASP A 26 13.01 11.54 24.64
N LEU A 27 13.28 10.69 23.66
CA LEU A 27 12.63 9.38 23.54
C LEU A 27 13.00 8.46 24.68
N LYS A 28 14.28 8.39 25.03
CA LYS A 28 14.74 7.58 26.16
C LYS A 28 14.05 8.01 27.45
N ASN A 29 13.93 9.32 27.69
CA ASN A 29 13.22 9.83 28.86
C ASN A 29 11.73 9.49 28.83
N LEU A 30 11.07 9.63 27.68
CA LEU A 30 9.66 9.25 27.53
C LEU A 30 9.43 7.75 27.73
N GLU A 31 10.33 6.90 27.24
CA GLU A 31 10.26 5.46 27.47
C GLU A 31 10.39 5.12 28.96
N ILE A 32 11.33 5.76 29.68
CA ILE A 32 11.50 5.57 31.13
C ILE A 32 10.23 5.99 31.88
N VAL A 33 9.68 7.17 31.55
CA VAL A 33 8.44 7.68 32.17
C VAL A 33 7.28 6.73 31.88
N ALA A 34 7.08 6.35 30.62
CA ALA A 34 6.02 5.43 30.22
C ALA A 34 6.16 4.10 30.97
N GLN A 35 7.34 3.49 30.95
CA GLN A 35 7.65 2.20 31.59
C GLN A 35 7.36 2.24 33.10
N THR A 36 7.74 3.32 33.76
CA THR A 36 7.52 3.50 35.20
C THR A 36 6.04 3.59 35.52
N ILE A 37 5.28 4.37 34.75
CA ILE A 37 3.84 4.55 35.01
C ILE A 37 3.05 3.29 34.69
N ILE A 38 3.31 2.63 33.56
CA ILE A 38 2.60 1.39 33.22
C ILE A 38 2.90 0.24 34.19
N SER A 39 4.04 0.25 34.91
CA SER A 39 4.30 -0.73 35.97
C SER A 39 3.53 -0.47 37.28
N LEU A 40 2.89 0.70 37.41
CA LEU A 40 2.16 1.10 38.62
C LEU A 40 0.64 1.01 38.46
N ILE A 41 0.15 0.74 37.25
CA ILE A 41 -1.26 0.65 36.90
C ILE A 41 -1.53 -0.63 36.12
N GLU A 42 -2.78 -1.07 36.13
CA GLU A 42 -3.24 -2.19 35.31
C GLU A 42 -3.92 -1.68 34.04
N GLN A 43 -3.90 -2.49 32.99
CA GLN A 43 -4.75 -2.26 31.83
C GLN A 43 -6.18 -2.66 32.19
N LYS A 44 -7.08 -1.68 32.17
CA LYS A 44 -8.52 -1.82 32.46
C LYS A 44 -9.24 -0.61 31.91
N ASP A 45 -10.57 -0.67 31.83
CA ASP A 45 -11.37 0.47 31.40
C ASP A 45 -11.13 1.71 32.27
N GLY A 46 -11.09 2.88 31.64
CA GLY A 46 -10.75 4.16 32.28
C GLY A 46 -9.28 4.35 32.68
N SER A 47 -8.38 3.37 32.46
CA SER A 47 -6.94 3.50 32.72
C SER A 47 -6.21 4.25 31.59
N ALA A 48 -5.15 4.99 31.94
CA ALA A 48 -4.28 5.65 30.97
C ALA A 48 -3.31 4.69 30.25
N PHE A 49 -3.28 3.40 30.64
CA PHE A 49 -2.31 2.41 30.15
C PHE A 49 -2.22 2.37 28.62
N GLU A 50 -3.34 2.14 27.95
CA GLU A 50 -3.39 2.02 26.49
C GLU A 50 -2.99 3.33 25.80
N PHE A 51 -3.43 4.46 26.35
CA PHE A 51 -3.13 5.77 25.81
C PHE A 51 -1.63 6.07 25.84
N ILE A 52 -0.94 5.70 26.92
CA ILE A 52 0.51 5.86 27.05
C ILE A 52 1.23 4.96 26.03
N VAL A 53 0.85 3.68 25.93
CA VAL A 53 1.44 2.75 24.96
C VAL A 53 1.27 3.24 23.52
N PHE A 54 0.05 3.60 23.13
CA PHE A 54 -0.22 4.10 21.78
C PHE A 54 0.43 5.47 21.52
N ALA A 55 0.66 6.29 22.55
CA ALA A 55 1.41 7.54 22.39
C ALA A 55 2.86 7.26 21.97
N ILE A 56 3.55 6.34 22.66
CA ILE A 56 4.91 5.92 22.31
C ILE A 56 4.95 5.27 20.91
N VAL A 57 4.05 4.32 20.64
CA VAL A 57 3.95 3.66 19.33
C VAL A 57 3.80 4.67 18.20
N ASN A 58 2.95 5.69 18.38
CA ASN A 58 2.73 6.72 17.37
C ASN A 58 3.95 7.62 17.15
N ILE A 59 4.82 7.79 18.14
CA ILE A 59 6.09 8.51 17.97
C ILE A 59 7.05 7.68 17.10
N TYR A 60 7.26 6.39 17.43
CA TYR A 60 8.13 5.51 16.65
C TYR A 60 7.63 5.26 15.22
N LYS A 61 6.31 5.20 15.01
CA LYS A 61 5.67 5.02 13.69
C LYS A 61 6.07 6.09 12.67
N LYS A 62 6.45 7.30 13.13
CA LYS A 62 6.89 8.39 12.25
C LYS A 62 8.30 8.16 11.67
N LYS A 63 9.18 7.47 12.39
CA LYS A 63 10.60 7.32 12.00
C LYS A 63 10.83 6.29 10.89
N ARG A 64 10.04 5.21 10.87
CA ARG A 64 10.00 4.19 9.79
C ARG A 64 11.33 3.46 9.53
N ASP A 65 12.20 3.36 10.53
CA ASP A 65 13.43 2.56 10.52
C ASP A 65 13.26 1.23 11.29
N ILE A 66 14.25 0.33 11.15
CA ILE A 66 14.24 -1.02 11.73
C ILE A 66 14.11 -0.99 13.25
N ASP A 67 14.87 -0.12 13.93
CA ASP A 67 14.86 -0.09 15.40
C ASP A 67 13.55 0.48 15.93
N SER A 68 12.97 1.45 15.24
CA SER A 68 11.62 1.94 15.52
C SER A 68 10.55 0.85 15.37
N TYR A 69 10.65 -0.03 14.38
CA TYR A 69 9.70 -1.15 14.24
C TYR A 69 9.83 -2.18 15.37
N LYS A 70 11.04 -2.46 15.85
CA LYS A 70 11.26 -3.32 17.03
C LYS A 70 10.59 -2.71 18.26
N LYS A 71 10.85 -1.42 18.51
CA LYS A 71 10.23 -0.68 19.63
C LYS A 71 8.72 -0.69 19.55
N ILE A 72 8.13 -0.52 18.37
CA ILE A 72 6.67 -0.60 18.19
C ILE A 72 6.14 -1.96 18.67
N ILE A 73 6.79 -3.06 18.29
CA ILE A 73 6.36 -4.40 18.71
C ILE A 73 6.53 -4.56 20.22
N ASP A 74 7.69 -4.20 20.79
CA ASP A 74 7.95 -4.29 22.23
C ASP A 74 6.92 -3.52 23.08
N TRP A 75 6.42 -2.38 22.57
CA TRP A 75 5.39 -1.60 23.24
C TRP A 75 4.00 -2.19 23.07
N LEU A 76 3.66 -2.68 21.88
CA LEU A 76 2.37 -3.32 21.63
C LEU A 76 2.23 -4.65 22.38
N ASP A 77 3.31 -5.41 22.58
CA ASP A 77 3.30 -6.70 23.28
C ASP A 77 3.04 -6.58 24.79
N ARG A 78 2.98 -5.35 25.32
CA ARG A 78 2.58 -5.06 26.70
C ARG A 78 1.07 -4.94 26.88
N LEU A 79 0.32 -4.83 25.78
CA LEU A 79 -1.14 -4.74 25.81
C LEU A 79 -1.72 -6.15 25.90
N ASN A 80 -2.66 -6.33 26.82
CA ASN A 80 -3.64 -7.39 26.73
C ASN A 80 -4.65 -7.02 25.63
N ILE A 81 -4.60 -7.78 24.54
CA ILE A 81 -5.41 -7.53 23.34
C ILE A 81 -6.90 -7.69 23.64
N GLU A 82 -7.29 -8.60 24.54
CA GLU A 82 -8.70 -8.84 24.89
C GLU A 82 -9.37 -7.67 25.63
N LEU A 83 -8.56 -6.81 26.24
CA LEU A 83 -9.04 -5.61 26.92
C LEU A 83 -9.11 -4.39 26.00
N LEU A 84 -8.58 -4.49 24.77
CA LEU A 84 -8.66 -3.39 23.80
C LEU A 84 -10.08 -3.21 23.30
N ASP A 85 -10.51 -1.95 23.33
CA ASP A 85 -11.80 -1.52 22.85
C ASP A 85 -12.05 -1.92 21.38
N LYS A 86 -13.21 -2.55 21.15
CA LYS A 86 -13.73 -2.90 19.82
C LYS A 86 -14.65 -1.81 19.27
N GLU A 87 -15.09 -0.87 20.10
CA GLU A 87 -15.99 0.19 19.69
C GLU A 87 -15.36 1.08 18.64
N VAL A 88 -16.21 1.44 17.70
CA VAL A 88 -15.87 2.28 16.58
C VAL A 88 -16.41 3.67 16.88
N LYS A 89 -15.53 4.68 16.89
CA LYS A 89 -15.93 6.04 17.25
C LYS A 89 -16.36 6.80 16.01
N SER A 90 -17.47 7.52 16.08
CA SER A 90 -17.93 8.39 15.00
C SER A 90 -17.93 9.86 15.44
N PHE A 91 -17.42 10.75 14.60
CA PHE A 91 -17.53 12.19 14.82
C PHE A 91 -17.87 12.93 13.53
N GLN A 92 -18.48 14.10 13.66
CA GLN A 92 -18.74 14.97 12.53
C GLN A 92 -17.47 15.78 12.21
N ASN A 93 -17.02 15.74 10.96
CA ASN A 93 -15.90 16.56 10.52
C ASN A 93 -16.34 18.01 10.26
N ASN A 94 -15.37 18.91 10.02
CA ASN A 94 -15.62 20.33 9.72
C ASN A 94 -16.52 20.58 8.49
N SER A 95 -16.74 19.56 7.64
CA SER A 95 -17.63 19.62 6.47
C SER A 95 -19.03 19.03 6.73
N GLY A 96 -19.36 18.73 7.99
CA GLY A 96 -20.66 18.16 8.38
C GLY A 96 -20.81 16.66 8.11
N ARG A 97 -19.77 15.97 7.61
CA ARG A 97 -19.78 14.54 7.29
C ARG A 97 -19.35 13.71 8.50
N PHE A 98 -20.11 12.68 8.82
CA PHE A 98 -19.71 11.68 9.82
C PHE A 98 -18.52 10.87 9.32
N ILE A 99 -17.46 10.85 10.13
CA ILE A 99 -16.29 10.01 9.96
C ILE A 99 -16.31 8.97 11.08
N GLU A 100 -16.23 7.72 10.67
CA GLU A 100 -16.05 6.57 11.55
C GLU A 100 -14.54 6.25 11.62
N ILE A 101 -13.99 6.09 12.83
CA ILE A 101 -12.59 5.74 13.06
C ILE A 101 -12.46 4.32 13.57
N GLN A 102 -11.44 3.63 13.08
CA GLN A 102 -11.06 2.28 13.50
C GLN A 102 -10.99 2.16 15.02
N SER A 103 -11.35 0.97 15.53
CA SER A 103 -11.24 0.65 16.95
C SER A 103 -9.77 0.56 17.40
N ARG A 104 -9.54 0.52 18.72
CA ARG A 104 -8.18 0.31 19.26
C ARG A 104 -7.65 -1.06 18.89
N LYS A 105 -8.51 -2.08 18.88
CA LYS A 105 -8.15 -3.43 18.44
C LYS A 105 -7.72 -3.44 16.96
N GLU A 106 -8.44 -2.74 16.08
CA GLU A 106 -8.05 -2.61 14.67
C GLU A 106 -6.75 -1.81 14.48
N GLU A 107 -6.55 -0.72 15.25
CA GLU A 107 -5.29 0.04 15.25
C GLU A 107 -4.10 -0.83 15.65
N TYR A 108 -4.26 -1.65 16.68
CA TYR A 108 -3.25 -2.60 17.13
C TYR A 108 -2.81 -3.52 16.00
N TYR A 109 -3.74 -4.25 15.38
CA TYR A 109 -3.41 -5.22 14.33
C TYR A 109 -2.81 -4.56 13.08
N SER A 110 -3.36 -3.42 12.66
CA SER A 110 -2.83 -2.70 11.50
C SER A 110 -1.39 -2.24 11.71
N ILE A 111 -1.04 -1.76 12.91
CA ILE A 111 0.33 -1.35 13.24
C ILE A 111 1.24 -2.57 13.43
N LYS A 112 0.82 -3.58 14.20
CA LYS A 112 1.64 -4.75 14.53
C LYS A 112 2.01 -5.55 13.28
N THR A 113 1.04 -5.85 12.40
CA THR A 113 1.29 -6.58 11.15
C THR A 113 2.26 -5.83 10.24
N LYS A 114 2.16 -4.49 10.16
CA LYS A 114 3.08 -3.66 9.38
C LYS A 114 4.51 -3.71 9.94
N SER A 115 4.66 -3.60 11.26
CA SER A 115 5.97 -3.68 11.90
C SER A 115 6.61 -5.07 11.74
N LEU A 116 5.83 -6.13 11.94
CA LEU A 116 6.29 -7.52 11.73
C LEU A 116 6.77 -7.74 10.30
N LEU A 117 6.00 -7.29 9.30
CA LEU A 117 6.43 -7.39 7.90
C LEU A 117 7.71 -6.59 7.64
N SER A 118 7.82 -5.39 8.22
CA SER A 118 9.00 -4.52 8.04
C SER A 118 10.27 -5.09 8.69
N LEU A 119 10.11 -5.98 9.66
CA LEU A 119 11.19 -6.74 10.28
C LEU A 119 11.38 -8.14 9.68
N GLU A 120 10.66 -8.45 8.59
CA GLU A 120 10.72 -9.75 7.91
C GLU A 120 10.34 -10.94 8.81
N LYS A 121 9.57 -10.68 9.88
CA LYS A 121 9.02 -11.71 10.78
C LYS A 121 7.76 -12.32 10.16
N TYR A 122 7.91 -13.04 9.06
CA TYR A 122 6.80 -13.45 8.19
C TYR A 122 5.80 -14.39 8.88
N ALA A 123 6.26 -15.40 9.63
CA ALA A 123 5.37 -16.32 10.34
C ALA A 123 4.55 -15.61 11.42
N GLU A 124 5.19 -14.75 12.23
CA GLU A 124 4.50 -13.92 13.22
C GLU A 124 3.51 -12.94 12.56
N CYS A 125 3.85 -12.40 11.38
CA CYS A 125 2.98 -11.53 10.61
C CYS A 125 1.71 -12.25 10.17
N ILE A 126 1.83 -13.47 9.62
CA ILE A 126 0.68 -14.30 9.20
C ILE A 126 -0.25 -14.55 10.39
N ASN A 127 0.27 -15.06 11.50
CA ASN A 127 -0.52 -15.34 12.70
C ASN A 127 -1.26 -14.09 13.19
N CYS A 128 -0.58 -12.93 13.20
CA CYS A 128 -1.19 -11.67 13.60
C CYS A 128 -2.30 -11.21 12.64
N CYS A 129 -2.14 -11.44 11.32
CA CYS A 129 -3.18 -11.13 10.34
C CYS A 129 -4.40 -12.03 10.48
N GLU A 130 -4.20 -13.33 10.73
CA GLU A 130 -5.29 -14.30 10.92
C GLU A 130 -6.08 -14.04 12.20
N LEU A 131 -5.40 -13.65 13.27
CA LEU A 131 -6.05 -13.17 14.48
C LEU A 131 -6.88 -11.91 14.21
N ALA A 132 -6.36 -10.95 13.43
CA ALA A 132 -7.11 -9.75 13.07
C ALA A 132 -8.40 -10.09 12.29
N GLU A 133 -8.33 -11.02 11.33
CA GLU A 133 -9.48 -11.46 10.54
C GLU A 133 -10.55 -12.18 11.39
N LYS A 134 -10.13 -12.88 12.45
CA LYS A 134 -11.04 -13.53 13.39
C LYS A 134 -11.68 -12.55 14.38
N ASP A 135 -10.92 -11.53 14.80
CA ASP A 135 -11.29 -10.66 15.91
C ASP A 135 -12.05 -9.39 15.49
N ILE A 136 -11.96 -8.99 14.21
CA ILE A 136 -12.55 -7.76 13.68
C ILE A 136 -13.65 -8.08 12.68
N ASP A 137 -14.88 -7.72 13.03
CA ASP A 137 -16.05 -7.94 12.16
C ASP A 137 -16.12 -6.94 10.99
N LYS A 138 -15.71 -5.68 11.22
CA LYS A 138 -15.79 -4.60 10.24
C LYS A 138 -14.51 -3.78 10.25
N PHE A 139 -13.75 -3.86 9.16
CA PHE A 139 -12.54 -3.08 8.95
C PHE A 139 -12.85 -1.68 8.39
N HIS A 140 -11.97 -0.74 8.72
CA HIS A 140 -11.96 0.63 8.26
C HIS A 140 -10.75 0.89 7.37
N TYR A 141 -10.84 1.92 6.52
CA TYR A 141 -9.70 2.40 5.71
C TYR A 141 -9.03 1.33 4.83
N ASP A 142 -9.80 0.34 4.37
CA ASP A 142 -9.31 -0.83 3.62
C ASP A 142 -8.26 -1.65 4.41
N ASN A 143 -8.31 -1.63 5.76
CA ASN A 143 -7.38 -2.39 6.59
C ASN A 143 -7.49 -3.91 6.36
N ASP A 144 -8.66 -4.43 5.99
CA ASP A 144 -8.85 -5.80 5.53
C ASP A 144 -7.94 -6.11 4.32
N ILE A 145 -7.88 -5.19 3.35
CA ILE A 145 -7.02 -5.30 2.17
C ILE A 145 -5.55 -5.18 2.55
N TRP A 146 -5.18 -4.22 3.42
CA TRP A 146 -3.78 -4.00 3.79
C TRP A 146 -3.22 -5.09 4.69
N ILE A 147 -4.00 -5.60 5.64
CA ILE A 147 -3.63 -6.72 6.49
C ILE A 147 -3.56 -7.99 5.64
N GLY A 148 -4.56 -8.24 4.79
CA GLY A 148 -4.54 -9.36 3.85
C GLY A 148 -3.33 -9.34 2.90
N GLY A 149 -2.95 -8.16 2.38
CA GLY A 149 -1.78 -8.01 1.52
C GLY A 149 -0.49 -8.43 2.23
N ARG A 150 -0.30 -7.98 3.48
CA ARG A 150 0.84 -8.37 4.32
C ARG A 150 0.85 -9.87 4.63
N LYS A 151 -0.33 -10.47 4.88
CA LYS A 151 -0.50 -11.91 5.10
C LYS A 151 0.00 -12.70 3.88
N TYR A 152 -0.57 -12.43 2.70
CA TYR A 152 -0.25 -13.18 1.50
C TYR A 152 1.18 -12.92 1.01
N TYR A 153 1.69 -11.70 1.13
CA TYR A 153 3.09 -11.43 0.84
C TYR A 153 4.04 -12.20 1.78
N SER A 154 3.69 -12.32 3.07
CA SER A 154 4.45 -13.13 4.04
C SER A 154 4.43 -14.63 3.69
N TYR A 155 3.27 -15.18 3.28
CA TYR A 155 3.19 -16.55 2.75
C TYR A 155 4.17 -16.76 1.59
N GLY A 156 4.19 -15.83 0.63
CA GLY A 156 5.09 -15.92 -0.52
C GLY A 156 6.57 -15.84 -0.14
N LYS A 157 6.92 -15.11 0.92
CA LYS A 157 8.29 -15.05 1.48
C LYS A 157 8.71 -16.33 2.19
N LEU A 158 7.75 -17.11 2.72
CA LEU A 158 8.00 -18.42 3.31
C LEU A 158 8.00 -19.57 2.29
N GLY A 159 7.76 -19.27 1.00
CA GLY A 159 7.79 -20.25 -0.09
C GLY A 159 6.41 -20.67 -0.58
N ASP A 160 5.33 -20.30 0.11
CA ASP A 160 3.93 -20.59 -0.26
C ASP A 160 3.43 -19.66 -1.36
N THR A 161 4.16 -19.64 -2.48
CA THR A 161 3.99 -18.67 -3.57
C THR A 161 2.63 -18.79 -4.26
N ASP A 162 2.03 -19.98 -4.34
CA ASP A 162 0.72 -20.16 -4.99
C ASP A 162 -0.42 -19.61 -4.12
N ILE A 163 -0.36 -19.82 -2.80
CA ILE A 163 -1.28 -19.21 -1.83
C ILE A 163 -1.17 -17.69 -1.90
N ALA A 164 0.06 -17.18 -1.90
CA ALA A 164 0.35 -15.76 -2.00
C ALA A 164 -0.25 -15.12 -3.26
N LEU A 165 -0.01 -15.73 -4.42
CA LEU A 165 -0.50 -15.23 -5.70
C LEU A 165 -2.03 -15.28 -5.79
N ALA A 166 -2.66 -16.36 -5.33
CA ALA A 166 -4.12 -16.47 -5.32
C ALA A 166 -4.76 -15.37 -4.46
N GLY A 167 -4.27 -15.19 -3.22
CA GLY A 167 -4.78 -14.20 -2.29
C GLY A 167 -4.55 -12.76 -2.75
N LEU A 168 -3.33 -12.42 -3.17
CA LEU A 168 -3.01 -11.08 -3.66
C LEU A 168 -3.82 -10.71 -4.91
N LYS A 169 -4.03 -11.64 -5.85
CA LYS A 169 -4.87 -11.39 -7.03
C LYS A 169 -6.33 -11.16 -6.68
N GLU A 170 -6.84 -11.83 -5.65
CA GLU A 170 -8.19 -11.53 -5.13
C GLU A 170 -8.25 -10.10 -4.58
N LEU A 171 -7.25 -9.69 -3.79
CA LEU A 171 -7.18 -8.34 -3.23
C LEU A 171 -7.07 -7.26 -4.31
N VAL A 172 -6.28 -7.48 -5.37
CA VAL A 172 -6.20 -6.57 -6.52
C VAL A 172 -7.57 -6.41 -7.19
N GLY A 173 -8.36 -7.49 -7.29
CA GLY A 173 -9.72 -7.42 -7.81
C GLY A 173 -10.67 -6.55 -6.97
N LYS A 174 -10.41 -6.43 -5.65
CA LYS A 174 -11.15 -5.52 -4.75
C LYS A 174 -10.58 -4.10 -4.82
N LYS A 175 -9.26 -3.97 -4.87
CA LYS A 175 -8.54 -2.69 -4.90
C LYS A 175 -7.31 -2.77 -5.79
N ASN A 176 -7.42 -2.18 -6.98
CA ASN A 176 -6.29 -2.02 -7.89
C ASN A 176 -5.33 -0.94 -7.35
N HIS A 177 -4.25 -1.36 -6.68
CA HIS A 177 -3.25 -0.47 -6.09
C HIS A 177 -1.83 -0.96 -6.40
N TRP A 178 -0.93 -0.02 -6.70
CA TRP A 178 0.43 -0.34 -7.16
C TRP A 178 1.20 -1.25 -6.21
N SER A 179 1.00 -1.11 -4.90
CA SER A 179 1.74 -1.90 -3.91
C SER A 179 1.36 -3.38 -3.96
N LEU A 180 0.08 -3.70 -4.13
CA LEU A 180 -0.40 -5.09 -4.23
C LEU A 180 0.08 -5.73 -5.54
N LEU A 181 0.03 -4.98 -6.64
CA LEU A 181 0.58 -5.41 -7.92
C LEU A 181 2.09 -5.66 -7.83
N PHE A 182 2.82 -4.80 -7.13
CA PHE A 182 4.26 -4.96 -6.93
C PHE A 182 4.60 -6.12 -6.00
N GLU A 183 3.78 -6.40 -4.99
CA GLU A 183 3.91 -7.62 -4.18
C GLU A 183 3.77 -8.87 -5.05
N ILE A 184 2.75 -8.92 -5.93
CA ILE A 184 2.60 -10.01 -6.92
C ILE A 184 3.85 -10.15 -7.80
N ALA A 185 4.36 -9.03 -8.33
CA ALA A 185 5.58 -9.03 -9.14
C ALA A 185 6.79 -9.64 -8.40
N GLN A 186 6.95 -9.30 -7.11
CA GLN A 186 8.01 -9.87 -6.28
C GLN A 186 7.82 -11.37 -6.03
N ILE A 187 6.57 -11.84 -5.83
CA ILE A 187 6.31 -13.28 -5.68
C ILE A 187 6.63 -14.04 -6.97
N TYR A 188 6.27 -13.51 -8.14
CA TYR A 188 6.67 -14.09 -9.42
C TYR A 188 8.19 -14.13 -9.61
N SER A 189 8.89 -13.10 -9.12
CA SER A 189 10.37 -13.08 -9.11
C SER A 189 10.95 -14.21 -8.25
N ILE A 190 10.37 -14.49 -7.08
CA ILE A 190 10.74 -15.64 -6.22
C ILE A 190 10.53 -16.96 -6.98
N LYS A 191 9.42 -17.10 -7.72
CA LYS A 191 9.15 -18.26 -8.59
C LYS A 191 10.03 -18.32 -9.85
N LYS A 192 10.95 -17.36 -10.05
CA LYS A 192 11.79 -17.21 -11.26
C LYS A 192 10.98 -17.02 -12.56
N GLN A 193 9.70 -16.66 -12.46
CA GLN A 193 8.82 -16.35 -13.58
C GLN A 193 8.96 -14.87 -13.96
N ARG A 194 10.08 -14.54 -14.61
CA ARG A 194 10.50 -13.14 -14.83
C ARG A 194 9.54 -12.33 -15.69
N GLU A 195 8.96 -12.93 -16.72
CA GLU A 195 8.01 -12.22 -17.59
C GLU A 195 6.75 -11.81 -16.82
N ASP A 196 6.23 -12.70 -15.96
CA ASP A 196 5.05 -12.41 -15.12
C ASP A 196 5.38 -11.37 -14.05
N ALA A 197 6.60 -11.43 -13.50
CA ALA A 197 7.08 -10.41 -12.59
C ALA A 197 7.10 -9.02 -13.26
N LEU A 198 7.59 -8.93 -14.50
CA LEU A 198 7.60 -7.70 -15.27
C LEU A 198 6.19 -7.22 -15.65
N ASP A 199 5.29 -8.12 -16.07
CA ASP A 199 3.90 -7.77 -16.39
C ASP A 199 3.23 -7.07 -15.20
N TYR A 200 3.28 -7.66 -14.00
CA TYR A 200 2.70 -7.06 -12.81
C TYR A 200 3.42 -5.78 -12.36
N ALA A 201 4.73 -5.67 -12.57
CA ALA A 201 5.47 -4.45 -12.30
C ALA A 201 5.06 -3.30 -13.26
N TYR A 202 4.84 -3.59 -14.55
CA TYR A 202 4.31 -2.62 -15.51
C TYR A 202 2.89 -2.20 -15.15
N ARG A 203 2.02 -3.14 -14.77
CA ARG A 203 0.68 -2.83 -14.25
C ARG A 203 0.74 -1.88 -13.05
N ALA A 204 1.68 -2.13 -12.13
CA ALA A 204 1.89 -1.26 -10.97
C ALA A 204 2.37 0.15 -11.37
N LEU A 205 3.26 0.26 -12.36
CA LEU A 205 3.73 1.54 -12.90
C LEU A 205 2.64 2.32 -13.63
N LEU A 206 1.68 1.64 -14.24
CA LEU A 206 0.55 2.24 -14.95
C LEU A 206 -0.56 2.78 -14.04
N THR A 207 -0.51 2.54 -12.72
CA THR A 207 -1.50 3.15 -11.80
C THR A 207 -1.31 4.67 -11.70
N ARG A 208 -2.38 5.37 -11.30
CA ARG A 208 -2.43 6.84 -11.21
C ARG A 208 -1.65 7.44 -10.02
N ASP A 209 -1.10 6.61 -9.15
CA ASP A 209 -0.28 7.06 -8.03
C ASP A 209 0.98 7.78 -8.53
N GLN A 210 1.49 8.74 -7.76
CA GLN A 210 2.69 9.50 -8.14
C GLN A 210 3.89 8.57 -8.31
N ASP A 211 4.69 8.77 -9.36
CA ASP A 211 5.83 7.89 -9.68
C ASP A 211 6.87 7.82 -8.57
N LYS A 212 7.02 8.89 -7.78
CA LYS A 212 7.86 8.90 -6.57
C LYS A 212 7.48 7.83 -5.55
N MET A 213 6.21 7.43 -5.47
CA MET A 213 5.74 6.34 -4.61
C MET A 213 6.14 4.97 -5.18
N LYS A 214 6.19 4.85 -6.51
CA LYS A 214 6.48 3.62 -7.27
C LYS A 214 7.97 3.45 -7.59
N ILE A 215 8.85 4.23 -6.96
CA ILE A 215 10.28 4.26 -7.26
C ILE A 215 10.97 2.89 -7.11
N LYS A 216 10.52 2.08 -6.14
CA LYS A 216 11.00 0.70 -5.96
C LYS A 216 10.60 -0.21 -7.13
N VAL A 217 9.43 0.03 -7.73
CA VAL A 217 8.94 -0.70 -8.91
C VAL A 217 9.79 -0.35 -10.14
N LEU A 218 10.08 0.94 -10.35
CA LEU A 218 10.97 1.39 -11.44
C LEU A 218 12.34 0.72 -11.38
N TYR A 219 12.94 0.72 -10.18
CA TYR A 219 14.22 0.08 -9.95
C TYR A 219 14.15 -1.44 -10.20
N PHE A 220 13.11 -2.10 -9.69
CA PHE A 220 12.88 -3.53 -9.91
C PHE A 220 12.77 -3.86 -11.40
N VAL A 221 12.04 -3.05 -12.18
CA VAL A 221 11.92 -3.25 -13.63
C VAL A 221 13.28 -3.08 -14.32
N ALA A 222 14.05 -2.05 -13.97
CA ALA A 222 15.38 -1.83 -14.54
C ALA A 222 16.30 -3.04 -14.32
N GLU A 223 16.38 -3.55 -13.08
CA GLU A 223 17.21 -4.72 -12.76
C GLU A 223 16.74 -6.00 -13.47
N ASN A 224 15.44 -6.20 -13.66
CA ASN A 224 14.92 -7.37 -14.36
C ASN A 224 15.16 -7.29 -15.87
N LEU A 225 15.02 -6.10 -16.47
CA LEU A 225 15.32 -5.89 -17.89
C LEU A 225 16.81 -6.07 -18.19
N GLU A 226 17.69 -5.62 -17.31
CA GLU A 226 19.13 -5.83 -17.45
C GLU A 226 19.49 -7.32 -17.46
N ARG A 227 18.81 -8.13 -16.63
CA ARG A 227 18.96 -9.60 -16.63
C ARG A 227 18.36 -10.29 -17.86
N LEU A 228 17.43 -9.65 -18.57
CA LEU A 228 16.90 -10.11 -19.84
C LEU A 228 17.67 -9.58 -21.04
N GLU A 229 18.81 -8.89 -20.81
CA GLU A 229 19.64 -8.26 -21.84
C GLU A 229 18.92 -7.16 -22.64
N GLU A 230 17.79 -6.66 -22.15
CA GLU A 230 17.01 -5.53 -22.70
C GLU A 230 17.66 -4.18 -22.29
N LYS A 231 18.95 -4.03 -22.62
CA LYS A 231 19.84 -2.99 -22.07
C LYS A 231 19.33 -1.56 -22.27
N ASN A 232 18.79 -1.25 -23.44
CA ASN A 232 18.27 0.09 -23.75
C ASN A 232 17.06 0.44 -22.87
N LEU A 233 16.16 -0.52 -22.66
CA LEU A 233 14.99 -0.28 -21.84
C LEU A 233 15.36 -0.24 -20.35
N ALA A 234 16.27 -1.11 -19.90
CA ALA A 234 16.83 -1.06 -18.54
C ALA A 234 17.46 0.32 -18.25
N LYS A 235 18.28 0.81 -19.18
CA LYS A 235 18.88 2.15 -19.13
C LYS A 235 17.84 3.24 -18.96
N ALA A 236 16.76 3.21 -19.76
CA ALA A 236 15.69 4.19 -19.67
C ALA A 236 15.02 4.21 -18.27
N HIS A 237 14.79 3.04 -17.68
CA HIS A 237 14.22 2.94 -16.33
C HIS A 237 15.18 3.44 -15.24
N TYR A 238 16.49 3.15 -15.35
CA TYR A 238 17.48 3.66 -14.41
C TYR A 238 17.57 5.19 -14.46
N CYS A 239 17.50 5.79 -15.65
CA CYS A 239 17.58 7.24 -15.80
C CYS A 239 16.31 7.94 -15.33
N TYR A 240 15.14 7.34 -15.54
CA TYR A 240 13.91 7.86 -14.96
C TYR A 240 13.87 7.73 -13.43
N TYR A 241 14.36 6.60 -12.88
CA TYR A 241 14.57 6.43 -11.44
C TYR A 241 15.48 7.52 -10.87
N LYS A 242 16.61 7.81 -11.55
CA LYS A 242 17.55 8.87 -11.16
C LYS A 242 16.86 10.24 -11.15
N LYS A 243 16.17 10.62 -12.23
CA LYS A 243 15.43 11.89 -12.35
C LYS A 243 14.48 12.11 -11.18
N ILE A 244 13.66 11.10 -10.84
CA ILE A 244 12.73 11.19 -9.69
C ILE A 244 13.48 11.41 -8.36
N ARG A 245 14.61 10.73 -8.13
CA ARG A 245 15.39 10.94 -6.89
C ARG A 245 15.92 12.36 -6.80
N GLU A 246 16.49 12.87 -7.88
CA GLU A 246 17.06 14.22 -7.94
C GLU A 246 15.98 15.29 -7.73
N GLU A 247 14.83 15.18 -8.42
CA GLU A 247 13.68 16.09 -8.26
C GLU A 247 13.11 16.12 -6.83
N ASN A 248 13.29 15.04 -6.06
CA ASN A 248 12.82 14.94 -4.68
C ASN A 248 13.94 15.13 -3.63
N GLY A 249 15.15 15.50 -4.05
CA GLY A 249 16.30 15.70 -3.17
C GLY A 249 16.80 14.41 -2.47
N TRP A 250 16.52 13.24 -3.04
CA TRP A 250 16.93 11.95 -2.47
C TRP A 250 18.29 11.52 -3.02
N GLY A 251 19.22 11.16 -2.14
CA GLY A 251 20.54 10.66 -2.56
C GLY A 251 20.46 9.35 -3.36
N ILE A 252 21.26 9.19 -4.41
CA ILE A 252 21.32 7.93 -5.19
C ILE A 252 22.17 6.90 -4.44
N PRO A 253 21.77 5.62 -4.36
CA PRO A 253 22.58 4.59 -3.71
C PRO A 253 24.00 4.52 -4.29
N THR A 254 25.02 4.47 -3.43
CA THR A 254 26.45 4.53 -3.83
C THR A 254 26.81 3.52 -4.91
N ARG A 255 26.28 2.29 -4.80
CA ARG A 255 26.50 1.22 -5.78
C ARG A 255 26.02 1.55 -7.20
N LEU A 256 25.09 2.50 -7.34
CA LEU A 256 24.49 2.90 -8.62
C LEU A 256 25.04 4.22 -9.14
N LEU A 257 25.72 5.02 -8.30
CA LEU A 257 26.15 6.37 -8.67
C LEU A 257 27.00 6.39 -9.94
N GLU A 258 28.11 5.66 -9.94
CA GLU A 258 29.04 5.63 -11.06
C GLU A 258 28.44 4.96 -12.31
N TYR A 259 27.60 3.94 -12.11
CA TYR A 259 26.89 3.30 -13.20
C TYR A 259 25.90 4.27 -13.87
N MET A 260 25.03 4.91 -13.09
CA MET A 260 24.03 5.87 -13.58
C MET A 260 24.64 7.13 -14.16
N LYS A 261 25.80 7.61 -13.68
CA LYS A 261 26.54 8.71 -14.33
C LYS A 261 26.95 8.36 -15.76
N LYS A 262 27.39 7.12 -15.99
CA LYS A 262 27.83 6.66 -17.32
C LYS A 262 26.66 6.45 -18.27
N ILE A 263 25.57 5.87 -17.78
CA ILE A 263 24.45 5.51 -18.64
C ILE A 263 23.43 6.66 -18.81
N CYS A 264 23.22 7.53 -17.82
CA CYS A 264 22.17 8.56 -17.92
C CYS A 264 22.69 9.85 -18.52
N ASN A 265 22.82 9.83 -19.84
CA ASN A 265 23.30 10.92 -20.68
C ASN A 265 22.21 11.58 -21.54
N TYR A 266 20.94 11.33 -21.24
CA TYR A 266 19.79 11.87 -21.95
C TYR A 266 18.60 12.02 -21.00
N GLU A 267 17.63 12.85 -21.38
CA GLU A 267 16.39 13.02 -20.64
C GLU A 267 15.35 11.98 -21.11
N ILE A 268 14.60 11.45 -20.13
CA ILE A 268 13.45 10.56 -20.38
C ILE A 268 12.19 11.26 -19.91
N GLU A 269 11.22 11.25 -20.81
CA GLU A 269 9.86 11.66 -20.52
C GLU A 269 9.03 10.47 -20.01
N ALA A 270 8.27 10.71 -18.94
CA ALA A 270 7.45 9.68 -18.30
C ALA A 270 6.45 9.04 -19.29
N SER A 271 5.94 9.83 -20.23
CA SER A 271 5.01 9.37 -21.27
C SER A 271 5.62 8.34 -22.21
N GLU A 272 6.93 8.39 -22.47
CA GLU A 272 7.60 7.41 -23.35
C GLU A 272 7.58 6.03 -22.70
N LEU A 273 7.94 5.96 -21.41
CA LEU A 273 7.90 4.71 -20.66
C LEU A 273 6.47 4.21 -20.44
N GLN A 274 5.52 5.11 -20.21
CA GLN A 274 4.10 4.75 -20.04
C GLN A 274 3.54 4.01 -21.26
N ASN A 275 3.84 4.49 -22.47
CA ASN A 275 3.43 3.83 -23.71
C ASN A 275 4.07 2.44 -23.85
N ILE A 276 5.34 2.30 -23.45
CA ILE A 276 6.04 1.01 -23.47
C ILE A 276 5.41 0.03 -22.48
N TRP A 277 5.14 0.45 -21.25
CA TRP A 277 4.49 -0.39 -20.24
C TRP A 277 3.11 -0.84 -20.71
N LEU A 278 2.33 0.09 -21.25
CA LEU A 278 0.99 -0.18 -21.77
C LEU A 278 1.03 -1.22 -22.88
N LYS A 279 1.95 -1.05 -23.84
CA LYS A 279 2.18 -2.03 -24.91
C LYS A 279 2.58 -3.40 -24.35
N LYS A 280 3.55 -3.47 -23.44
CA LYS A 280 4.01 -4.73 -22.84
C LYS A 280 2.90 -5.47 -22.10
N VAL A 281 2.02 -4.77 -21.39
CA VAL A 281 0.85 -5.37 -20.72
C VAL A 281 -0.18 -5.88 -21.74
N LYS A 282 -0.43 -5.12 -22.81
CA LYS A 282 -1.36 -5.52 -23.88
C LYS A 282 -0.85 -6.71 -24.70
N ASP A 283 0.44 -6.76 -25.03
CA ASP A 283 1.06 -7.86 -25.79
C ASP A 283 0.91 -9.21 -25.07
N ARG A 284 0.72 -9.20 -23.73
CA ARG A 284 0.49 -10.40 -22.91
C ARG A 284 -0.97 -10.64 -22.54
N SER A 285 -1.90 -9.85 -23.11
CA SER A 285 -3.32 -9.89 -22.78
C SER A 285 -4.16 -10.04 -24.04
N ASN A 286 -5.38 -10.55 -23.89
CA ASN A 286 -6.37 -10.48 -24.96
C ASN A 286 -6.89 -9.05 -25.06
N VAL A 287 -6.62 -8.40 -26.20
CA VAL A 287 -7.10 -7.05 -26.50
C VAL A 287 -8.47 -7.15 -27.18
N TYR A 288 -9.40 -6.33 -26.72
CA TYR A 288 -10.75 -6.22 -27.25
C TYR A 288 -10.97 -4.82 -27.79
N GLU A 289 -11.85 -4.72 -28.79
CA GLU A 289 -12.30 -3.45 -29.34
C GLU A 289 -13.78 -3.24 -29.04
N GLY A 290 -14.17 -1.98 -28.94
CA GLY A 290 -15.55 -1.61 -28.71
C GLY A 290 -15.78 -0.12 -28.88
N LYS A 291 -17.01 0.30 -28.56
CA LYS A 291 -17.44 1.69 -28.69
C LYS A 291 -17.98 2.19 -27.36
N VAL A 292 -17.52 3.35 -26.91
CA VAL A 292 -18.03 3.99 -25.69
C VAL A 292 -19.52 4.27 -25.88
N SER A 293 -20.34 3.57 -25.12
CA SER A 293 -21.80 3.62 -25.23
C SER A 293 -22.42 4.66 -24.32
N TYR A 294 -21.82 4.90 -23.16
CA TYR A 294 -22.36 5.81 -22.16
C TYR A 294 -21.27 6.32 -21.23
N ILE A 295 -21.31 7.62 -20.88
CA ILE A 295 -20.49 8.22 -19.83
C ILE A 295 -21.41 8.75 -18.74
N MET A 296 -21.18 8.32 -17.49
CA MET A 296 -21.99 8.73 -16.35
C MET A 296 -21.95 10.25 -16.12
N PRO A 297 -22.98 10.87 -15.51
CA PRO A 297 -23.02 12.33 -15.29
C PRO A 297 -21.84 12.87 -14.47
N ASN A 298 -21.28 12.04 -13.58
CA ASN A 298 -20.09 12.40 -12.79
C ASN A 298 -18.78 12.43 -13.60
N LYS A 299 -18.80 12.01 -14.87
CA LYS A 299 -17.67 11.93 -15.81
C LYS A 299 -16.49 11.09 -15.32
N LYS A 300 -16.70 10.23 -14.32
CA LYS A 300 -15.66 9.36 -13.74
C LYS A 300 -15.71 7.94 -14.28
N ASN A 301 -16.87 7.49 -14.73
CA ASN A 301 -17.08 6.12 -15.19
C ASN A 301 -17.98 6.08 -16.43
N GLY A 302 -17.97 4.95 -17.13
CA GLY A 302 -18.84 4.71 -18.28
C GLY A 302 -18.95 3.24 -18.64
N PHE A 303 -19.55 2.98 -19.80
CA PHE A 303 -19.67 1.65 -20.38
C PHE A 303 -19.19 1.62 -21.83
N ILE A 304 -18.48 0.56 -22.19
CA ILE A 304 -18.08 0.25 -23.56
C ILE A 304 -18.99 -0.87 -24.06
N HIS A 305 -19.63 -0.67 -25.21
CA HIS A 305 -20.31 -1.74 -25.92
C HIS A 305 -19.26 -2.55 -26.68
N TYR A 306 -19.22 -3.86 -26.46
CA TYR A 306 -18.31 -4.78 -27.12
C TYR A 306 -19.03 -6.10 -27.35
N GLN A 307 -18.83 -6.71 -28.53
CA GLN A 307 -19.56 -7.90 -28.96
C GLN A 307 -21.08 -7.72 -28.75
N ASN A 308 -21.73 -8.62 -28.00
CA ASN A 308 -23.17 -8.59 -27.72
C ASN A 308 -23.50 -8.00 -26.34
N GLY A 309 -22.58 -7.27 -25.72
CA GLY A 309 -22.73 -6.82 -24.34
C GLY A 309 -22.10 -5.46 -24.04
N SER A 310 -22.02 -5.14 -22.76
CA SER A 310 -21.39 -3.92 -22.27
C SER A 310 -20.48 -4.24 -21.10
N ILE A 311 -19.37 -3.50 -21.01
CA ILE A 311 -18.41 -3.60 -19.91
C ILE A 311 -18.21 -2.23 -19.26
N PHE A 312 -18.16 -2.23 -17.94
CA PHE A 312 -17.86 -1.03 -17.16
C PHE A 312 -16.40 -0.63 -17.33
N PHE A 313 -16.12 0.67 -17.40
CA PHE A 313 -14.76 1.22 -17.34
C PHE A 313 -14.74 2.48 -16.48
N ARG A 314 -13.56 2.82 -15.97
CA ARG A 314 -13.33 4.10 -15.31
C ARG A 314 -12.57 5.03 -16.23
N VAL A 315 -12.92 6.31 -16.26
CA VAL A 315 -12.28 7.31 -17.13
C VAL A 315 -10.79 7.49 -16.78
N ASN A 316 -10.40 7.22 -15.53
CA ASN A 316 -8.99 7.22 -15.13
C ASN A 316 -8.19 6.02 -15.68
N GLU A 317 -8.83 5.01 -16.26
CA GLU A 317 -8.17 3.90 -16.98
C GLU A 317 -7.96 4.21 -18.47
N VAL A 318 -8.33 5.42 -18.91
CA VAL A 318 -8.15 5.85 -20.31
C VAL A 318 -6.78 6.49 -20.51
N PHE A 319 -6.04 5.94 -21.46
CA PHE A 319 -4.74 6.38 -21.95
C PHE A 319 -4.96 7.06 -23.31
N ALA A 320 -5.29 8.35 -23.28
CA ALA A 320 -5.53 9.14 -24.49
C ALA A 320 -5.07 10.59 -24.30
N LYS A 321 -4.62 11.22 -25.39
CA LYS A 321 -4.30 12.66 -25.41
C LYS A 321 -5.56 13.53 -25.40
N CYS A 322 -6.70 12.99 -25.80
CA CYS A 322 -7.98 13.69 -25.88
C CYS A 322 -8.99 13.19 -24.85
N LYS A 323 -10.01 14.01 -24.57
CA LYS A 323 -11.13 13.59 -23.71
C LYS A 323 -11.97 12.54 -24.44
N ILE A 324 -12.20 11.41 -23.78
CA ILE A 324 -13.11 10.37 -24.24
C ILE A 324 -14.55 10.89 -24.27
N LYS A 325 -15.33 10.50 -25.29
CA LYS A 325 -16.74 10.85 -25.46
C LYS A 325 -17.55 9.62 -25.81
N GLU A 326 -18.87 9.73 -25.70
CA GLU A 326 -19.78 8.73 -26.23
C GLU A 326 -19.59 8.61 -27.75
N GLY A 327 -19.61 7.38 -28.24
CA GLY A 327 -19.34 7.04 -29.63
C GLY A 327 -17.87 6.87 -30.00
N THR A 328 -16.91 7.12 -29.08
CA THR A 328 -15.48 6.90 -29.34
C THR A 328 -15.17 5.40 -29.47
N ASN A 329 -14.43 5.01 -30.51
CA ASN A 329 -13.89 3.66 -30.66
C ASN A 329 -12.66 3.49 -29.76
N VAL A 330 -12.57 2.34 -29.08
CA VAL A 330 -11.53 2.09 -28.09
C VAL A 330 -11.03 0.65 -28.13
N SER A 331 -9.76 0.44 -27.76
CA SER A 331 -9.20 -0.86 -27.42
C SER A 331 -8.95 -0.97 -25.92
N PHE A 332 -9.13 -2.15 -25.35
CA PHE A 332 -8.99 -2.36 -23.91
C PHE A 332 -8.66 -3.82 -23.59
N ILE A 333 -8.29 -4.11 -22.34
CA ILE A 333 -8.21 -5.47 -21.82
C ILE A 333 -9.26 -5.68 -20.72
N ILE A 334 -9.63 -6.94 -20.47
CA ILE A 334 -10.62 -7.28 -19.45
C ILE A 334 -9.93 -7.71 -18.16
N GLY A 335 -10.08 -6.90 -17.11
CA GLY A 335 -9.61 -7.17 -15.75
C GLY A 335 -10.67 -7.75 -14.83
N ASN A 336 -10.23 -8.30 -13.70
CA ASN A 336 -11.12 -8.68 -12.59
C ASN A 336 -11.46 -7.45 -11.75
N SER A 337 -12.71 -7.35 -11.30
CA SER A 337 -13.17 -6.27 -10.43
C SER A 337 -14.13 -6.80 -9.38
N PHE A 338 -14.57 -5.94 -8.48
CA PHE A 338 -15.53 -6.25 -7.43
C PHE A 338 -16.58 -5.16 -7.30
N ASP A 339 -17.85 -5.54 -7.34
CA ASP A 339 -18.96 -4.65 -7.00
C ASP A 339 -19.19 -4.74 -5.49
N ILE A 340 -18.70 -3.73 -4.76
CA ILE A 340 -18.82 -3.62 -3.30
C ILE A 340 -20.30 -3.59 -2.87
N LYS A 341 -21.18 -2.93 -3.64
CA LYS A 341 -22.60 -2.82 -3.27
C LYS A 341 -23.33 -4.15 -3.40
N LYS A 342 -22.95 -4.96 -4.40
CA LYS A 342 -23.55 -6.28 -4.66
C LYS A 342 -22.76 -7.43 -4.06
N ASN A 343 -21.66 -7.15 -3.38
CA ASN A 343 -20.73 -8.12 -2.82
C ASN A 343 -20.37 -9.24 -3.82
N LYS A 344 -20.06 -8.89 -5.07
CA LYS A 344 -19.89 -9.86 -6.17
C LYS A 344 -18.69 -9.53 -7.05
N LYS A 345 -17.97 -10.58 -7.47
CA LYS A 345 -16.92 -10.51 -8.51
C LYS A 345 -17.52 -10.07 -9.84
N THR A 346 -16.89 -9.10 -10.48
CA THR A 346 -17.28 -8.53 -11.78
C THR A 346 -16.07 -8.41 -12.71
N LYS A 347 -16.29 -7.88 -13.90
CA LYS A 347 -15.24 -7.57 -14.89
C LYS A 347 -15.23 -6.08 -15.16
N ILE A 348 -14.07 -5.56 -15.52
CA ILE A 348 -13.84 -4.15 -15.86
C ILE A 348 -12.95 -4.06 -17.10
N ALA A 349 -13.19 -3.05 -17.93
CA ALA A 349 -12.24 -2.68 -18.98
C ALA A 349 -11.13 -1.81 -18.39
N GLU A 350 -9.90 -2.26 -18.55
CA GLU A 350 -8.68 -1.61 -18.08
C GLU A 350 -7.83 -1.20 -19.27
N TYR A 351 -6.92 -0.25 -19.06
CA TYR A 351 -5.93 0.15 -20.07
C TYR A 351 -6.56 0.55 -21.41
N VAL A 352 -7.60 1.40 -21.32
CA VAL A 352 -8.43 1.80 -22.46
C VAL A 352 -7.67 2.81 -23.33
N GLU A 353 -7.51 2.53 -24.62
CA GLU A 353 -6.91 3.45 -25.61
C GLU A 353 -7.93 3.84 -26.66
N VAL A 354 -7.85 5.07 -27.17
CA VAL A 354 -8.67 5.53 -28.29
C VAL A 354 -8.05 5.06 -29.60
N ILE A 355 -8.87 4.50 -30.50
CA ILE A 355 -8.47 4.01 -31.83
C ILE A 355 -8.88 5.02 -32.90
#